data_AF-A0AAW8RTC3-F1
#
_entry.id   AF-A0AAW8RTC3-F1
#
_cell.length_a   1.000
_cell.length_b   1.000
_cell.length_c   1.000
_cell.angle_alpha   90.00
_cell.angle_beta   90.00
_cell.angle_gamma   90.00
#
_symmetry.space_group_name_H-M   'P 1'
#
loop_
_entity.id
_entity.type
_entity.pdbx_description
1 polymer ?
#
loop_
_entity_poly.entity_id
_entity_poly.type
_entity_poly.pdbx_seq_one_letter_code
_entity_poly.pdbx_strand_id
1 'polypeptide(L)'
;MKKKSLSIEGLTIDEVDQLHVLADEQGFDSLNSFMLHNAKQILVNSVVDQYQNTFKTYFRDIEKVENAILVKQKKYEKEFTSILEKLQQYEDLISKWLEYEGIDEKEIGV
;
A
#
# COMPACT_ATOMS: atom_id res chain seq x y z
N MET A 1 28.32 2.12 -23.29
CA MET A 1 28.51 2.50 -21.86
C MET A 1 29.99 2.73 -21.60
N LYS A 2 30.36 3.82 -20.90
CA LYS A 2 31.74 4.01 -20.44
C LYS A 2 32.00 3.08 -19.25
N LYS A 3 33.09 2.31 -19.31
CA LYS A 3 33.55 1.47 -18.19
C LYS A 3 34.49 2.29 -17.31
N LYS A 4 34.36 2.14 -15.99
CA LYS A 4 35.31 2.67 -15.01
C LYS A 4 35.94 1.48 -14.27
N SER A 5 37.23 1.57 -13.98
CA SER A 5 37.92 0.63 -13.11
C SER A 5 37.80 1.06 -11.65
N LEU A 6 37.85 0.09 -10.74
CA LEU A 6 37.89 0.27 -9.30
C LEU A 6 38.98 -0.66 -8.76
N SER A 7 39.83 -0.15 -7.86
CA SER A 7 40.78 -0.96 -7.10
C SER A 7 40.18 -1.30 -5.74
N ILE A 8 40.41 -2.52 -5.26
CA ILE A 8 40.00 -2.96 -3.93
C ILE A 8 41.26 -2.99 -3.07
N GLU A 9 41.31 -2.12 -2.06
CA GLU A 9 42.45 -1.97 -1.16
C GLU A 9 42.09 -2.46 0.25
N GLY A 10 43.11 -2.83 1.04
CA GLY A 10 42.95 -3.19 2.46
C GLY A 10 42.75 -4.68 2.74
N LEU A 11 42.89 -5.54 1.73
CA LEU A 11 42.93 -7.00 1.90
C LEU A 11 44.36 -7.46 2.20
N THR A 12 44.48 -8.45 3.07
CA THR A 12 45.72 -9.22 3.24
C THR A 12 45.96 -10.14 2.05
N ILE A 13 47.20 -10.60 1.88
CA ILE A 13 47.55 -11.54 0.80
C ILE A 13 46.73 -12.83 0.94
N ASP A 14 46.61 -13.37 2.15
CA ASP A 14 45.86 -14.60 2.42
C ASP A 14 44.37 -14.45 2.07
N GLU A 15 43.76 -13.30 2.33
CA GLU A 15 42.38 -13.02 1.93
C GLU A 15 42.22 -12.93 0.41
N VAL A 16 43.19 -12.35 -0.29
CA VAL A 16 43.19 -12.33 -1.77
C VAL A 16 43.32 -13.74 -2.35
N ASP A 17 44.19 -14.57 -1.79
CA ASP A 17 44.36 -15.96 -2.21
C ASP A 17 43.09 -16.79 -1.95
N GLN A 18 42.45 -16.59 -0.79
CA GLN A 18 41.15 -17.22 -0.50
C GLN A 18 40.07 -16.79 -1.50
N LEU A 19 40.03 -15.51 -1.88
CA LEU A 19 39.08 -15.03 -2.89
C LEU A 19 39.35 -15.63 -4.27
N HIS A 20 40.61 -15.88 -4.62
CA HIS A 20 40.96 -16.60 -5.84
C HIS A 20 40.44 -18.04 -5.82
N VAL A 21 40.66 -18.77 -4.72
CA VAL A 21 40.13 -20.13 -4.54
C VAL A 21 38.60 -20.14 -4.67
N LEU A 22 37.92 -19.22 -4.00
CA LEU A 22 36.45 -19.11 -4.08
C LEU A 22 35.95 -18.78 -5.50
N ALA A 23 36.68 -17.95 -6.23
CA ALA A 23 36.34 -17.63 -7.62
C ALA A 23 36.44 -18.88 -8.51
N ASP A 24 37.50 -19.67 -8.35
CA ASP A 24 37.74 -20.89 -9.10
C ASP A 24 36.71 -21.98 -8.74
N GLU A 25 36.42 -22.18 -7.44
CA GLU A 25 35.41 -23.12 -6.97
C GLU A 25 34.01 -22.81 -7.52
N GLN A 26 33.70 -21.53 -7.71
CA GLN A 26 32.44 -21.07 -8.30
C GLN A 26 32.48 -20.96 -9.83
N GLY A 27 33.58 -21.38 -10.47
CA GLY A 27 33.71 -21.48 -11.92
C GLY A 27 33.89 -20.13 -12.63
N PHE A 28 34.45 -19.12 -11.96
CA PHE A 28 34.74 -17.84 -12.58
C PHE A 28 36.13 -17.82 -13.22
N ASP A 29 36.22 -17.25 -14.44
CA ASP A 29 37.47 -17.16 -15.19
C ASP A 29 38.54 -16.25 -14.55
N SER A 30 38.14 -15.40 -13.61
CA SER A 30 39.06 -14.52 -12.88
C SER A 30 38.42 -13.98 -11.61
N LEU A 31 39.27 -13.61 -10.63
CA LEU A 31 38.86 -12.88 -9.45
C LEU A 31 38.10 -11.59 -9.80
N ASN A 32 38.50 -10.86 -10.85
CA ASN A 32 37.78 -9.67 -11.27
C ASN A 32 36.36 -9.97 -11.76
N SER A 33 36.16 -11.06 -12.51
CA SER A 33 34.83 -11.50 -12.94
C SER A 33 33.96 -11.90 -11.74
N PHE A 34 34.55 -12.60 -10.77
CA PHE A 34 33.91 -12.97 -9.51
C PHE A 34 33.47 -11.75 -8.69
N MET A 35 34.38 -10.80 -8.46
CA MET A 35 34.07 -9.58 -7.71
C MET A 35 33.04 -8.71 -8.42
N LEU A 36 33.10 -8.62 -9.76
CA LEU A 36 32.10 -7.89 -10.55
C LEU A 36 30.71 -8.54 -10.45
N HIS A 37 30.63 -9.87 -10.46
CA HIS A 37 29.37 -10.59 -10.26
C HIS A 37 28.76 -10.24 -8.91
N ASN A 38 29.53 -10.39 -7.83
CA ASN A 38 29.10 -10.10 -6.47
C ASN A 38 28.69 -8.63 -6.29
N ALA A 39 29.47 -7.68 -6.82
CA ALA A 39 29.11 -6.26 -6.78
C ALA A 39 27.78 -5.96 -7.48
N LYS A 40 27.50 -6.63 -8.62
CA LYS A 40 26.20 -6.50 -9.30
C LYS A 40 25.06 -7.11 -8.51
N GLN A 41 25.28 -8.26 -7.86
CA GLN A 41 24.26 -8.88 -7.00
C GLN A 41 23.90 -7.97 -5.82
N ILE A 42 24.89 -7.36 -5.17
CA ILE A 42 24.68 -6.38 -4.10
C ILE A 42 23.84 -5.20 -4.60
N LEU A 43 24.17 -4.65 -5.77
CA LEU A 43 23.39 -3.57 -6.37
C LEU A 43 21.94 -3.98 -6.65
N VAL A 44 21.72 -5.15 -7.26
CA VAL A 44 20.37 -5.66 -7.55
C VAL A 44 19.57 -5.85 -6.27
N ASN A 45 20.14 -6.53 -5.27
CA ASN A 45 19.47 -6.79 -3.99
C ASN A 45 19.14 -5.49 -3.27
N SER A 46 20.06 -4.51 -3.23
CA SER A 46 19.80 -3.20 -2.61
C SER A 46 18.62 -2.46 -3.25
N VAL A 47 18.49 -2.56 -4.57
CA VAL A 47 17.37 -1.95 -5.32
C VAL A 47 16.07 -2.70 -5.04
N VAL A 48 16.10 -4.03 -5.03
CA VAL A 48 14.94 -4.87 -4.68
C VAL A 48 14.46 -4.58 -3.26
N ASP A 49 15.37 -4.52 -2.29
CA ASP A 49 15.06 -4.20 -0.89
C ASP A 49 14.45 -2.81 -0.76
N GLN A 50 14.98 -1.82 -1.48
CA GLN A 50 14.44 -0.46 -1.51
C GLN A 50 13.01 -0.44 -2.05
N TYR A 51 12.75 -1.13 -3.17
CA TYR A 51 11.41 -1.22 -3.74
C TYR A 51 10.45 -1.97 -2.82
N GLN A 52 10.85 -3.12 -2.26
CA GLN A 52 10.02 -3.89 -1.31
C GLN A 52 9.63 -3.06 -0.09
N ASN A 53 10.58 -2.31 0.49
CA ASN A 53 10.30 -1.42 1.62
C ASN A 53 9.35 -0.27 1.24
N THR A 54 9.50 0.26 0.04
CA THR A 54 8.61 1.31 -0.49
C THR A 54 7.19 0.77 -0.69
N PHE A 55 7.04 -0.39 -1.33
CA PHE A 55 5.75 -1.05 -1.52
C PHE A 55 5.07 -1.39 -0.19
N LYS A 56 5.83 -1.91 0.78
CA LYS A 56 5.32 -2.19 2.14
C LYS A 56 4.76 -0.94 2.82
N THR A 57 5.41 0.21 2.60
CA THR A 57 4.94 1.50 3.11
C THR A 57 3.64 1.90 2.43
N TYR A 58 3.56 1.82 1.10
CA TYR A 58 2.34 2.14 0.36
C TYR A 58 1.16 1.25 0.76
N PHE A 59 1.35 -0.06 0.90
CA PHE A 59 0.28 -0.96 1.34
C PHE A 59 -0.24 -0.61 2.73
N ARG A 60 0.66 -0.25 3.66
CA ARG A 60 0.27 0.18 5.00
C ARG A 60 -0.52 1.49 4.97
N ASP A 61 -0.19 2.40 4.08
CA ASP A 61 -0.92 3.66 3.95
C ASP A 61 -2.28 3.46 3.26
N ILE A 62 -2.38 2.58 2.28
CA ILE A 62 -3.66 2.15 1.68
C ILE A 62 -4.55 1.52 2.76
N GLU A 63 -4.03 0.61 3.58
CA GLU A 63 -4.77 -0.04 4.66
C GLU A 63 -5.33 0.98 5.68
N LYS A 64 -4.56 2.03 6.00
CA LYS A 64 -5.05 3.13 6.85
C LYS A 64 -6.19 3.91 6.19
N VAL A 65 -6.05 4.22 4.90
CA VAL A 65 -7.07 4.96 4.15
C VAL A 65 -8.35 4.13 4.03
N GLU A 66 -8.25 2.85 3.71
CA GLU A 66 -9.40 1.92 3.65
C GLU A 66 -10.13 1.85 4.99
N ASN A 67 -9.40 1.70 6.10
CA ASN A 67 -10.00 1.73 7.43
C ASN A 67 -10.71 3.05 7.72
N ALA A 68 -10.12 4.19 7.34
CA ALA A 68 -10.75 5.49 7.52
C ALA A 68 -12.03 5.64 6.67
N ILE A 69 -12.04 5.11 5.44
CA ILE A 69 -13.23 5.07 4.58
C ILE A 69 -14.32 4.21 5.21
N LEU A 70 -13.99 3.01 5.70
CA LEU A 70 -14.95 2.11 6.35
C LEU A 70 -15.60 2.75 7.58
N VAL A 71 -14.82 3.43 8.41
CA VAL A 71 -15.34 4.16 9.58
C VAL A 71 -16.31 5.27 9.15
N LYS A 72 -15.97 6.03 8.11
CA LYS A 72 -16.85 7.08 7.57
C LYS A 72 -18.14 6.49 6.98
N GLN A 73 -18.05 5.40 6.23
CA GLN A 73 -19.22 4.73 5.65
C GLN A 73 -20.19 4.26 6.74
N LYS A 74 -19.69 3.60 7.79
CA LYS A 74 -20.53 3.19 8.93
C LYS A 74 -21.21 4.38 9.61
N LYS A 75 -20.51 5.51 9.72
CA LYS A 75 -21.07 6.74 10.26
C LYS A 75 -22.21 7.27 9.38
N TYR A 76 -22.00 7.34 8.07
CA TYR A 76 -23.03 7.81 7.13
C TYR A 76 -24.23 6.87 7.07
N GLU A 77 -24.02 5.56 7.13
CA GLU A 77 -25.10 4.57 7.19
C GLU A 77 -25.99 4.83 8.42
N LYS A 78 -25.38 5.03 9.60
CA LYS A 78 -26.12 5.35 10.83
C LYS A 78 -26.88 6.68 10.73
N GLU A 79 -26.25 7.72 10.17
CA GLU A 79 -26.90 9.02 9.98
C GLU A 79 -28.08 8.91 9.01
N PHE A 80 -27.92 8.15 7.92
CA PHE A 80 -28.97 7.93 6.93
C PHE A 80 -30.17 7.17 7.54
N THR A 81 -29.92 6.11 8.30
CA THR A 81 -30.99 5.39 9.04
C THR A 81 -31.75 6.34 9.96
N SER A 82 -31.05 7.20 10.70
CA SER A 82 -31.71 8.16 11.60
C SER A 82 -32.55 9.20 10.84
N ILE A 83 -32.13 9.59 9.64
CA ILE A 83 -32.91 10.48 8.77
C ILE A 83 -34.18 9.77 8.29
N LEU A 84 -34.09 8.51 7.85
CA LEU A 84 -35.24 7.72 7.43
C LEU A 84 -36.27 7.56 8.56
N GLU A 85 -35.82 7.25 9.77
CA GLU A 85 -36.70 7.14 10.95
C GLU A 85 -37.44 8.45 11.24
N LYS A 86 -36.76 9.60 11.11
CA LYS A 86 -37.39 10.91 11.29
C LYS A 86 -38.37 11.22 10.17
N LEU A 87 -38.05 10.88 8.92
CA LEU A 87 -38.97 11.06 7.80
C LEU A 87 -40.25 10.25 8.00
N GLN A 88 -40.14 9.01 8.47
CA GLN A 88 -41.32 8.20 8.80
C GLN A 88 -42.17 8.86 9.91
N GLN A 89 -41.52 9.39 10.95
CA GLN A 89 -42.25 10.11 12.00
C GLN A 89 -42.94 11.37 11.47
N TYR A 90 -42.31 12.11 10.56
CA TYR A 90 -42.93 13.27 9.94
C TYR A 90 -44.10 12.88 9.04
N GLU A 91 -43.98 11.82 8.26
CA GLU A 91 -45.08 11.26 7.45
C GLU A 91 -46.28 10.92 8.34
N ASP A 92 -46.07 10.17 9.42
CA ASP A 92 -47.13 9.81 10.37
C ASP A 92 -47.80 11.04 11.02
N LEU A 93 -47.02 12.07 11.33
CA LEU A 93 -47.54 13.32 11.90
C LEU A 93 -48.33 14.13 10.88
N ILE A 94 -47.86 14.19 9.64
CA ILE A 94 -48.55 14.88 8.54
C ILE A 94 -49.87 14.18 8.25
N SER A 95 -49.90 12.85 8.13
CA SER A 95 -51.15 12.10 7.91
C SER A 95 -52.16 12.34 9.03
N LYS A 96 -51.73 12.29 10.31
CA LYS A 96 -52.62 12.62 11.45
C LYS A 96 -53.14 14.05 11.43
N TRP A 97 -52.31 15.00 11.00
CA TRP A 97 -52.74 16.39 10.88
C TRP A 97 -53.75 16.56 9.73
N LEU A 98 -53.52 15.95 8.57
CA LEU A 98 -54.46 15.95 7.45
C LEU A 98 -55.81 15.34 7.82
N GLU A 99 -55.80 14.20 8.54
CA GLU A 99 -57.00 13.57 9.09
C GLU A 99 -57.76 14.52 10.05
N TYR A 100 -57.03 15.22 10.94
CA TYR A 100 -57.62 16.18 11.87
C TYR A 100 -58.28 17.37 11.15
N GLU A 101 -57.63 17.90 10.12
CA GLU A 101 -58.14 19.02 9.32
C GLU A 101 -59.26 18.60 8.34
N GLY A 102 -59.55 17.30 8.21
CA GLY A 102 -60.58 16.77 7.31
C GLY A 102 -60.20 16.87 5.83
N ILE A 103 -58.91 16.95 5.51
CA ILE A 103 -58.39 17.02 4.15
C ILE A 103 -58.15 15.59 3.65
N ASP A 104 -58.84 15.18 2.58
CA ASP A 104 -58.67 13.85 1.97
C ASP A 104 -57.36 13.85 1.15
N GLU A 105 -56.49 12.85 1.35
CA GLU A 105 -55.16 12.76 0.70
C GLU A 105 -55.24 12.87 -0.84
N LYS A 106 -56.39 12.57 -1.42
CA LYS A 106 -56.70 12.71 -2.86
C LYS A 106 -56.77 14.15 -3.39
N GLU A 107 -56.96 15.16 -2.55
CA GLU A 107 -56.99 16.56 -2.99
C GLU A 107 -55.60 17.18 -3.18
N ILE A 108 -54.55 16.52 -2.66
CA ILE A 108 -53.18 17.08 -2.60
C ILE A 108 -52.20 16.44 -3.58
N GLY A 109 -52.60 15.37 -4.29
CA GLY A 109 -51.83 14.79 -5.40
C GLY A 109 -50.45 14.25 -5.00
N VAL A 110 -50.38 13.53 -3.88
CA VAL A 110 -49.24 12.66 -3.52
C VAL A 110 -49.58 11.22 -3.90
#